data_AF-A0A7C3GJ85-F1
#
_entry.id   AF-A0A7C3GJ85-F1
#
_cell.length_a   1.000
_cell.length_b   1.000
_cell.length_c   1.000
_cell.angle_alpha   90.00
_cell.angle_beta   90.00
_cell.angle_gamma   90.00
#
_symmetry.space_group_name_H-M   'P 1'
#
loop_
_entity.id
_entity.type
_entity.pdbx_description
1 polymer ?
#
loop_
_entity_poly.entity_id
_entity_poly.type
_entity_poly.pdbx_seq_one_letter_code
_entity_poly.pdbx_strand_id
1 'polypeptide(L)' 'MTPQEQEIKKMKAEIKKEVHLAFKANMKIFDWDIPENDDRKSAELIIAVMQEAMDELKHDIANGEFNQY' A
#
# COMPACT_ATOMS: atom_id res chain seq x y z
N MET A 1 23.95 -10.66 -5.70
CA MET A 1 22.96 -9.81 -5.02
C MET A 1 23.46 -8.38 -5.11
N THR A 2 22.72 -7.49 -5.75
CA THR A 2 23.08 -6.06 -5.88
C THR A 2 23.00 -5.36 -4.52
N PRO A 3 23.67 -4.20 -4.33
CA PRO A 3 23.49 -3.40 -3.12
C PRO A 3 22.01 -3.10 -2.80
N GLN A 4 21.21 -2.83 -3.83
CA GLN A 4 19.77 -2.57 -3.73
C GLN A 4 19.01 -3.80 -3.21
N GLU A 5 19.31 -4.98 -3.73
CA GLU A 5 18.71 -6.24 -3.27
C GLU A 5 19.06 -6.58 -1.81
N GLN A 6 20.24 -6.16 -1.34
CA GLN A 6 20.63 -6.34 0.06
C GLN A 6 19.89 -5.38 0.99
N GLU A 7 19.78 -4.10 0.62
CA GLU A 7 19.08 -3.10 1.43
C GLU A 7 17.57 -3.38 1.49
N ILE A 8 16.93 -3.74 0.37
CA ILE A 8 15.51 -4.08 0.38
C ILE A 8 15.22 -5.31 1.25
N LYS A 9 16.15 -6.27 1.34
CA LYS A 9 16.00 -7.44 2.22
C LYS A 9 15.97 -7.04 3.70
N LYS A 10 16.78 -6.05 4.09
CA LYS A 10 16.79 -5.51 5.47
C LYS A 10 15.52 -4.72 5.75
N MET A 11 15.08 -3.90 4.79
CA MET A 11 13.93 -3.01 4.95
C MET A 11 12.57 -3.68 4.75
N LYS A 12 12.53 -4.90 4.17
CA LYS A 12 11.29 -5.63 3.84
C LYS A 12 10.28 -5.68 4.98
N ALA A 13 10.74 -5.89 6.22
CA ALA A 13 9.86 -5.97 7.38
C ALA A 13 9.21 -4.61 7.69
N GLU A 14 9.99 -3.53 7.62
CA GLU A 14 9.50 -2.18 7.88
C GLU A 14 8.55 -1.71 6.78
N ILE A 15 8.89 -1.93 5.50
CA ILE A 15 8.01 -1.58 4.37
C ILE A 15 6.66 -2.30 4.49
N LYS A 16 6.64 -3.58 4.85
CA LYS A 16 5.39 -4.31 5.08
C LYS A 16 4.57 -3.73 6.23
N LYS A 17 5.24 -3.31 7.31
CA LYS A 17 4.59 -2.68 8.45
C LYS A 17 3.97 -1.33 8.06
N GLU A 18 4.67 -0.52 7.27
CA GLU A 18 4.17 0.76 6.75
C GLU A 18 2.92 0.56 5.88
N VAL A 19 2.93 -0.42 4.97
CA VAL A 19 1.75 -0.78 4.16
C VAL A 19 0.57 -1.18 5.04
N HIS A 20 0.80 -2.00 6.07
CA HIS A 20 -0.26 -2.38 7.02
C HIS A 20 -0.78 -1.17 7.83
N LEU A 21 0.08 -0.23 8.20
CA LEU A 21 -0.33 0.98 8.91
C LEU A 21 -1.19 1.88 8.02
N ALA A 22 -0.81 2.06 6.76
CA ALA A 22 -1.60 2.80 5.78
C ALA A 22 -2.98 2.17 5.59
N PHE A 23 -3.06 0.84 5.43
CA PHE A 23 -4.33 0.13 5.33
C PHE A 23 -5.23 0.37 6.56
N LYS A 24 -4.68 0.21 7.78
CA LYS A 24 -5.44 0.42 9.02
C LYS A 24 -5.87 1.87 9.22
N ALA A 25 -5.07 2.83 8.77
CA ALA A 25 -5.43 4.24 8.84
C ALA A 25 -6.67 4.53 7.96
N ASN A 26 -6.75 3.90 6.78
CA ASN A 26 -7.89 4.04 5.87
C ASN A 26 -9.15 3.32 6.34
N MET A 27 -9.03 2.22 7.11
CA MET A 27 -10.21 1.56 7.70
C MET A 27 -11.06 2.50 8.55
N LYS A 28 -10.44 3.48 9.21
CA LYS A 28 -11.14 4.46 10.05
C LYS A 28 -12.09 5.39 9.29
N ILE A 29 -12.01 5.43 7.95
CA ILE A 29 -12.94 6.20 7.11
C ILE A 29 -14.37 5.68 7.28
N PHE A 30 -14.54 4.35 7.36
CA PHE A 30 -15.85 3.72 7.43
C PHE A 30 -16.42 3.64 8.86
N ASP A 31 -15.58 3.85 9.88
CA ASP A 31 -15.97 3.85 11.30
C ASP A 31 -16.89 5.04 11.67
N TRP A 32 -16.83 6.14 10.92
CA TRP A 32 -17.55 7.37 11.27
C TRP A 32 -18.87 7.57 10.51
N ASP A 33 -18.95 7.09 9.27
CA ASP A 33 -20.00 7.51 8.33
C ASP A 33 -21.01 6.41 7.97
N ILE A 34 -20.84 5.16 8.44
CA ILE A 34 -21.71 4.03 8.09
C ILE A 34 -22.33 3.38 9.34
N PRO A 35 -23.65 3.57 9.59
CA PRO A 35 -24.40 2.76 10.53
C PRO A 35 -24.35 1.28 10.11
N GLU A 36 -24.08 0.37 11.06
CA GLU A 36 -23.98 -1.07 10.81
C GLU A 36 -22.90 -1.45 9.76
N ASN A 37 -21.70 -0.85 9.88
CA ASN A 37 -20.58 -1.12 8.98
C ASN A 37 -20.26 -2.61 8.85
N ASP A 38 -20.16 -3.08 7.60
CA ASP A 38 -19.53 -4.36 7.28
C ASP A 38 -18.02 -4.14 7.15
N ASP A 39 -17.31 -4.34 8.26
CA ASP A 39 -15.86 -4.14 8.36
C ASP A 39 -15.10 -4.94 7.30
N ARG A 40 -15.59 -6.13 6.93
CA ARG A 40 -14.95 -6.96 5.91
C ARG A 40 -15.13 -6.33 4.54
N LYS A 41 -16.34 -5.90 4.20
CA LYS A 41 -16.59 -5.26 2.91
C LYS A 41 -15.77 -3.97 2.75
N SER A 42 -15.70 -3.19 3.81
CA SER A 42 -14.88 -1.98 3.88
C SER A 42 -13.39 -2.28 3.69
N ALA A 43 -12.86 -3.31 4.36
CA ALA A 43 -11.50 -3.80 4.17
C ALA A 43 -11.21 -4.25 2.72
N GLU A 44 -12.13 -4.98 2.09
CA GLU A 44 -12.02 -5.44 0.70
C GLU A 44 -11.99 -4.26 -0.30
N LEU A 45 -12.75 -3.19 -0.05
CA LEU A 45 -12.73 -1.99 -0.88
C LEU A 45 -11.42 -1.21 -0.73
N ILE A 46 -10.92 -1.05 0.49
CA ILE A 46 -9.66 -0.32 0.75
C ILE A 46 -8.49 -1.03 0.08
N ILE A 47 -8.38 -2.36 0.24
CA ILE A 47 -7.25 -3.08 -0.34
C ILE A 47 -7.29 -3.07 -1.87
N ALA A 48 -8.48 -3.03 -2.48
CA ALA A 48 -8.62 -2.87 -3.93
C ALA A 48 -8.05 -1.53 -4.41
N VAL A 49 -8.41 -0.41 -3.77
CA VAL A 49 -7.88 0.91 -4.12
C VAL A 49 -6.37 1.00 -3.87
N MET A 50 -5.87 0.42 -2.77
CA MET A 50 -4.43 0.36 -2.49
C MET A 50 -3.69 -0.45 -3.57
N GLN A 51 -4.32 -1.52 -4.11
CA GLN A 51 -3.74 -2.31 -5.19
C GLN A 51 -3.68 -1.53 -6.50
N GLU A 52 -4.75 -0.80 -6.85
CA GLU A 52 -4.78 0.09 -8.01
C GLU A 52 -3.63 1.12 -7.95
N ALA A 53 -3.48 1.82 -6.81
CA ALA A 53 -2.38 2.78 -6.62
C ALA A 53 -0.99 2.14 -6.71
N MET A 54 -0.81 0.91 -6.21
CA MET A 54 0.45 0.17 -6.37
C MET A 54 0.72 -0.21 -7.82
N ASP A 55 -0.31 -0.48 -8.61
CA ASP A 55 -0.18 -0.83 -10.02
C ASP A 55 0.15 0.40 -10.88
N GLU A 56 -0.40 1.57 -10.54
CA GLU A 56 0.02 2.86 -11.11
C GLU A 56 1.51 3.12 -10.85
N LEU A 57 1.98 2.98 -9.60
CA LEU A 57 3.41 3.14 -9.28
C LEU A 57 4.32 2.20 -10.09
N LYS A 58 3.88 0.95 -10.33
CA LYS A 58 4.65 0.02 -11.19
C LYS A 58 4.73 0.51 -12.62
N HIS A 59 3.63 1.06 -13.15
CA HIS A 59 3.59 1.63 -14.49
C HIS A 59 4.53 2.83 -14.59
N ASP A 60 4.53 3.72 -13.61
CA ASP A 60 5.39 4.92 -13.59
C ASP A 60 6.89 4.54 -13.48
N ILE A 61 7.22 3.52 -12.70
CA ILE A 61 8.56 2.92 -12.66
C ILE A 61 8.95 2.38 -14.04
N ALA A 62 8.06 1.63 -14.71
CA ALA A 62 8.34 1.08 -16.03
C ALA A 62 8.54 2.17 -17.10
N ASN A 63 7.86 3.31 -16.94
CA ASN A 63 8.03 4.49 -17.80
C ASN A 63 9.27 5.32 -17.47
N GLY A 64 10.00 4.95 -16.41
CA GLY A 64 11.26 5.57 -16.03
C GLY A 64 11.09 6.88 -15.26
N GLU A 65 9.92 7.15 -14.70
CA GLU A 65 9.66 8.38 -13.92
C GLU A 65 10.58 8.51 -12.70
N PHE A 66 11.06 7.37 -12.18
CA PHE A 66 11.96 7.31 -11.03
C PHE A 66 13.44 7.11 -11.38
N ASN A 67 13.84 7.18 -12.67
CA ASN A 67 15.23 6.92 -13.08
C ASN A 67 16.25 7.95 -12.55
N GLN A 68 15.77 9.10 -12.03
CA GLN A 68 16.59 10.19 -11.50
C GLN A 68 16.22 10.58 -10.05
N TYR A 69 15.40 9.76 -9.39
CA TYR A 69 14.95 10.00 -8.02
C TYR A 69 15.94 9.47 -6.98
#